data_AF-A0A925BRE4-F1
#
_entry.id   AF-A0A925BRE4-F1
#
_cell.length_a   1.000
_cell.length_b   1.000
_cell.length_c   1.000
_cell.angle_alpha   90.00
_cell.angle_beta   90.00
_cell.angle_gamma   90.00
#
_symmetry.space_group_name_H-M   'P 1'
#
loop_
_entity.id
_entity.type
_entity.pdbx_description
1 polymer ?
#
loop_
_entity_poly.entity_id
_entity_poly.type
_entity_poly.pdbx_seq_one_letter_code
_entity_poly.pdbx_strand_id
1 'polypeptide(L)' 'AIVEVNPYQNPPPYEKLVGDLVGAYSRRINIQHRLVYQVIEAERIVKVLRMWIHYE' A
#
# COMPACT_ATOMS: atom_id res chain seq x y z
N ALA A 1 9.10 -0.13 -8.50
CA ALA A 1 8.50 -1.08 -9.48
C ALA A 1 7.00 -0.83 -9.70
N ILE A 2 6.03 -1.60 -9.16
CA ILE A 2 4.59 -1.38 -9.51
C ILE A 2 4.02 -0.09 -8.89
N VAL A 3 4.25 0.14 -7.60
CA VAL A 3 3.68 1.29 -6.87
C VAL A 3 4.26 2.63 -7.36
N GLU A 4 5.45 2.59 -7.95
CA GLU A 4 6.13 3.73 -8.57
C GLU A 4 5.51 4.12 -9.91
N VAL A 5 5.07 3.14 -10.72
CA VAL A 5 4.41 3.38 -12.01
C VAL A 5 2.95 3.74 -11.80
N ASN A 6 2.23 2.94 -11.02
CA ASN A 6 0.84 3.17 -10.68
C ASN A 6 0.51 2.58 -9.30
N PRO A 7 0.37 3.43 -8.26
CA PRO A 7 0.04 2.96 -6.92
C PRO A 7 -1.33 2.26 -6.85
N TYR A 8 -2.24 2.53 -7.79
CA TYR A 8 -3.60 1.99 -7.83
C TYR A 8 -3.76 0.84 -8.84
N GLN A 9 -2.67 0.25 -9.32
CA GLN A 9 -2.74 -0.83 -10.30
C GLN A 9 -3.45 -2.07 -9.74
N ASN A 10 -4.35 -2.69 -10.50
CA ASN A 10 -4.95 -3.97 -10.16
C ASN A 10 -5.04 -4.84 -11.43
N PRO A 11 -4.48 -6.08 -11.46
CA PRO A 11 -3.72 -6.77 -10.42
C PRO A 11 -2.25 -6.31 -10.28
N PRO A 12 -1.57 -6.54 -9.12
CA PRO A 12 -2.08 -7.19 -7.90
C PRO A 12 -3.13 -6.36 -7.15
N PRO A 13 -3.98 -6.96 -6.30
CA PRO A 13 -4.99 -6.22 -5.56
C PRO A 13 -4.38 -5.29 -4.50
N TYR A 14 -5.08 -4.18 -4.26
CA TYR A 14 -4.84 -3.27 -3.15
C TYR A 14 -6.18 -2.93 -2.48
N GLU A 15 -6.12 -2.52 -1.23
CA GLU A 15 -7.26 -2.17 -0.39
C GLU A 15 -7.02 -0.78 0.21
N LYS A 16 -8.05 0.08 0.25
CA LYS A 16 -7.98 1.36 0.97
C LYS A 16 -8.25 1.11 2.45
N LEU A 17 -7.39 1.62 3.32
CA LEU A 17 -7.52 1.46 4.77
C LEU A 17 -8.49 2.52 5.35
N VAL A 18 -9.15 2.13 6.44
CA VAL A 18 -10.13 2.93 7.19
C VAL A 18 -9.71 3.06 8.66
N GLY A 19 -10.39 3.92 9.44
CA GLY A 19 -10.04 4.23 10.83
C GLY A 19 -8.80 5.10 10.95
N ASP A 20 -7.90 4.77 11.88
CA ASP A 20 -6.66 5.53 12.13
C ASP A 20 -5.71 5.58 10.93
N LEU A 21 -5.88 4.66 9.97
CA LEU A 21 -5.10 4.58 8.73
C LEU A 21 -5.86 5.12 7.51
N VAL A 22 -6.88 5.96 7.70
CA VAL A 22 -7.59 6.62 6.60
C VAL A 22 -6.60 7.34 5.68
N GLY A 23 -6.73 7.06 4.39
CA GLY A 23 -5.86 7.63 3.35
C GLY A 23 -4.63 6.79 3.03
N ALA A 24 -4.35 5.73 3.80
CA ALA A 24 -3.37 4.72 3.44
C ALA A 24 -4.02 3.59 2.62
N TYR A 25 -3.17 2.84 1.93
CA TYR A 25 -3.50 1.71 1.09
C TYR A 25 -2.68 0.50 1.55
N SER A 26 -3.29 -0.67 1.53
CA SER A 26 -2.62 -1.95 1.76
C SER A 26 -2.54 -2.74 0.47
N ARG A 27 -1.37 -3.26 0.13
CA ARG A 27 -1.15 -4.12 -1.03
C ARG A 27 -0.50 -5.42 -0.58
N ARG A 28 -1.01 -6.54 -1.09
CA ARG A 28 -0.42 -7.86 -0.82
C ARG A 28 0.80 -8.07 -1.72
N ILE A 29 1.95 -8.36 -1.11
CA ILE A 29 3.18 -8.73 -1.82
C ILE A 29 3.20 -10.25 -2.04
N ASN A 30 2.86 -11.02 -1.01
CA ASN A 30 2.63 -12.46 -1.08
C ASN A 30 1.61 -12.87 0.00
N ILE A 31 1.34 -14.17 0.19
CA ILE A 31 0.30 -14.63 1.14
C ILE A 31 0.54 -14.17 2.59
N GLN A 32 1.79 -13.94 2.98
CA GLN A 32 2.21 -13.50 4.32
C GLN A 32 2.50 -12.00 4.41
N HIS A 33 2.89 -11.34 3.32
CA HIS A 33 3.43 -9.98 3.37
C HIS A 33 2.46 -8.95 2.80
N ARG A 34 2.22 -7.87 3.55
CA ARG A 34 1.47 -6.70 3.09
C ARG A 34 2.32 -5.43 3.18
N LEU A 35 2.33 -4.66 2.10
CA LEU A 35 2.83 -3.29 2.08
C LEU A 35 1.72 -2.35 2.51
N VAL A 36 2.02 -1.40 3.40
CA VAL A 36 1.11 -0.28 3.69
C VAL A 36 1.80 1.02 3.29
N TYR A 37 1.14 1.80 2.44
CA TYR A 37 1.66 3.04 1.89
C TYR A 37 0.57 4.10 1.78
N GLN A 38 0.98 5.35 1.67
CA GLN A 38 0.11 6.49 1.41
C GLN A 38 0.56 7.15 0.11
N VAL A 39 -0.39 7.61 -0.70
CA VAL A 39 -0.11 8.38 -1.91
C VAL A 39 -0.39 9.85 -1.62
N ILE A 40 0.64 10.67 -1.71
CA ILE A 40 0.56 12.13 -1.59
C ILE A 40 0.51 12.68 -3.01
N GLU A 41 -0.70 12.73 -3.58
CA GLU A 41 -0.95 13.11 -4.99
C GLU A 41 -0.32 14.47 -5.36
N ALA A 42 -0.46 15.46 -4.47
CA ALA A 42 0.05 16.81 -4.69
C ALA A 42 1.57 16.84 -4.92
N GLU A 43 2.30 15.93 -4.27
CA GLU A 43 3.76 15.85 -4.33
C GLU A 43 4.24 14.73 -5.25
N ARG A 44 3.31 13.89 -5.76
CA ARG A 44 3.61 12.63 -6.47
C ARG A 44 4.53 11.71 -5.67
N ILE A 45 4.37 11.70 -4.35
CA ILE A 45 5.18 10.88 -3.44
C ILE A 45 4.36 9.70 -2.94
N VAL A 46 4.99 8.53 -2.96
CA VAL A 46 4.49 7.33 -2.26
C VAL A 46 5.25 7.20 -0.94
N LYS A 47 4.56 7.43 0.17
CA LYS A 47 5.12 7.26 1.52
C LYS A 47 4.87 5.84 2.00
N VAL A 48 5.94 5.05 2.13
CA VAL A 48 5.85 3.71 2.73
C VAL A 48 5.76 3.85 4.25
N LEU A 49 4.69 3.30 4.84
CA LEU A 49 4.45 3.39 6.29
C LEU A 49 4.99 2.18 7.03
N ARG A 50 4.72 0.97 6.51
CA ARG A 50 5.19 -0.29 7.09
C ARG A 50 5.16 -1.42 6.07
N MET A 51 5.96 -2.45 6.32
CA MET A 51 5.91 -3.73 5.62
C MET A 51 5.55 -4.79 6.66
N TRP A 52 4.32 -5.29 6.58
CA TRP A 52 3.75 -6.18 7.57
C TRP A 52 3.96 -7.63 7.16
N ILE A 53 4.57 -8.42 8.02
CA ILE A 53 4.50 -9.89 7.99
C ILE A 53 3.23 -10.30 8.76
N HIS A 54 2.38 -11.14 8.18
CA HIS A 54 1.21 -11.67 8.87
C HIS A 54 1.52 -13.05 9.43
N TYR A 55 1.41 -13.16 10.76
CA TYR A 55 1.68 -14.29 11.66
C TYR A 55 3.09 -14.90 11.53
N GLU A 56 3.87 -14.78 12.60
CA GLU A 56 4.78 -15.87 12.98
C GLU A 56 3.96 -17.10 13.39
#